data_AF-A0A9W9WBF8-F1
#
_entry.id   AF-A0A9W9WBF8-F1
#
_cell.length_a   1.000
_cell.length_b   1.000
_cell.length_c   1.000
_cell.angle_alpha   90.00
_cell.angle_beta   90.00
_cell.angle_gamma   90.00
#
_symmetry.space_group_name_H-M   'P 1'
#
loop_
_entity.id
_entity.type
_entity.pdbx_description
1 polymer ?
#
loop_
_entity_poly.entity_id
_entity_poly.type
_entity_poly.pdbx_seq_one_letter_code
_entity_poly.pdbx_strand_id
1 'polypeptide(L)'
;MTEFTSSFKRIFCNVWREKRIFAISFGIAFAQFQYGFDSSAVSGFQSMVGFLKIFGYEDPTELIGYNIQTTPHTLIQSLMQVGGLLTSIFIFTLGSGISRRLGLWIASAFSLIAVSVQIGTTSFTGLYIGRLLLGVSNGFYLTYSVTYMGEIAPASIRGALIGLVTFQTSFGALVGILVDNYTETYSNRLSYQVPLAVMYAIPAMLSAALIFLRDTPRYYISIGREDLASASIRQIRGIEDEIPTSE
;
A
#
# COMPACT_ATOMS: atom_id res chain seq x y z
N MET A 1 29.90 2.02 22.87
CA MET A 1 28.55 1.61 23.35
C MET A 1 27.71 2.82 23.76
N THR A 2 28.27 3.80 24.48
CA THR A 2 27.62 5.05 24.92
C THR A 2 27.17 6.01 23.80
N GLU A 3 27.92 6.14 22.70
CA GLU A 3 27.49 6.97 21.56
C GLU A 3 26.24 6.43 20.85
N PHE A 4 26.15 5.10 20.72
CA PHE A 4 25.03 4.42 20.07
C PHE A 4 23.72 4.62 20.84
N THR A 5 23.79 4.51 22.17
CA THR A 5 22.65 4.78 23.06
C THR A 5 22.22 6.25 23.01
N SER A 6 23.17 7.18 22.88
CA SER A 6 22.86 8.62 22.76
C SER A 6 22.19 8.97 21.42
N SER A 7 22.64 8.35 20.33
CA SER A 7 22.06 8.52 18.99
C SER A 7 20.64 7.97 18.93
N PHE A 8 20.41 6.79 19.53
CA PHE A 8 19.08 6.18 19.61
C PHE A 8 18.11 7.03 20.45
N LYS A 9 18.55 7.57 21.59
CA LYS A 9 17.76 8.51 22.41
C LYS A 9 17.40 9.78 21.65
N ARG A 10 18.32 10.32 20.83
CA ARG A 10 18.08 11.51 20.00
C ARG A 10 17.07 11.24 18.89
N ILE A 11 17.12 10.08 18.24
CA ILE A 11 16.13 9.67 17.25
C ILE A 11 14.75 9.56 17.90
N PHE A 12 14.65 8.86 19.04
CA PHE A 12 13.40 8.74 19.78
C PHE A 12 12.84 10.09 20.22
N CYS A 13 13.67 10.99 20.77
CA CYS A 13 13.25 12.35 21.12
C CYS A 13 12.76 13.14 19.90
N ASN A 14 13.44 13.03 18.76
CA ASN A 14 13.05 13.73 17.53
C ASN A 14 11.73 13.18 16.95
N VAL A 15 11.51 11.86 17.00
CA VAL A 15 10.23 11.23 16.63
C VAL A 15 9.12 11.70 17.58
N TRP A 16 9.41 11.81 18.86
CA TRP A 16 8.46 12.31 19.86
C TRP A 16 8.23 13.82 19.78
N ARG A 17 9.09 14.58 19.11
CA ARG A 17 8.90 16.01 18.85
C ARG A 17 8.02 16.24 17.63
N GLU A 18 8.17 15.42 16.60
CA GLU A 18 7.46 15.52 15.32
C GLU A 18 6.29 14.50 15.22
N LYS A 19 5.53 14.29 16.31
CA LYS A 19 4.51 13.23 16.38
C LYS A 19 3.46 13.31 15.28
N ARG A 20 3.10 14.52 14.85
CA ARG A 20 2.11 14.75 13.77
C ARG A 20 2.63 14.22 12.43
N ILE A 21 3.88 14.55 12.07
CA ILE A 21 4.52 14.06 10.85
C ILE A 21 4.64 12.54 10.88
N PHE A 22 5.03 11.98 12.03
CA PHE A 22 5.15 10.55 12.20
C PHE A 22 3.78 9.83 12.08
N ALA A 23 2.73 10.37 12.70
CA ALA A 23 1.37 9.81 12.60
C ALA A 23 0.80 9.87 11.18
N ILE A 24 1.00 11.00 10.48
CA ILE A 24 0.61 11.15 9.06
C ILE A 24 1.36 10.13 8.19
N SER A 25 2.66 10.03 8.40
CA SER A 25 3.52 9.09 7.65
C SER A 25 3.16 7.64 7.93
N PHE A 26 2.80 7.31 9.18
CA PHE A 26 2.31 5.99 9.57
C PHE A 26 0.98 5.67 8.87
N GLY A 27 0.06 6.63 8.80
CA GLY A 27 -1.19 6.51 8.04
C GLY A 27 -0.95 6.22 6.56
N ILE A 28 -0.05 6.97 5.92
CA ILE A 28 0.30 6.77 4.50
C ILE A 28 1.08 5.48 4.25
N ALA A 29 1.86 5.01 5.23
CA ALA A 29 2.59 3.75 5.12
C ALA A 29 1.66 2.53 5.08
N PHE A 30 0.38 2.64 5.46
CA PHE A 30 -0.60 1.56 5.22
C PHE A 30 -0.81 1.25 3.73
N ALA A 31 -0.48 2.18 2.82
CA ALA A 31 -0.42 1.87 1.39
C ALA A 31 0.62 0.76 1.09
N GLN A 32 1.72 0.73 1.83
CA GLN A 32 2.78 -0.27 1.72
C GLN A 32 2.43 -1.57 2.43
N PHE A 33 1.63 -1.46 3.50
CA PHE A 33 0.99 -2.63 4.12
C PHE A 33 0.14 -3.38 3.10
N GLN A 34 -0.70 -2.67 2.32
CA GLN A 34 -1.56 -3.29 1.31
C GLN A 34 -0.74 -4.14 0.32
N TYR A 35 0.39 -3.61 -0.15
CA TYR A 35 1.28 -4.33 -1.04
C TYR A 35 1.87 -5.59 -0.38
N GLY A 36 2.33 -5.48 0.87
CA GLY A 36 2.84 -6.63 1.63
C GLY A 36 1.79 -7.71 1.86
N PHE A 37 0.57 -7.28 2.21
CA PHE A 37 -0.57 -8.18 2.38
C PHE A 37 -0.92 -8.88 1.08
N ASP A 38 -1.05 -8.15 -0.04
CA ASP A 38 -1.34 -8.73 -1.36
C ASP A 38 -0.31 -9.79 -1.76
N SER A 39 0.98 -9.44 -1.69
CA SER A 39 2.06 -10.36 -2.09
C SER A 39 2.03 -11.66 -1.30
N SER A 40 1.63 -11.61 -0.02
CA SER A 40 1.57 -12.81 0.83
C SER A 40 0.26 -13.58 0.65
N ALA A 41 -0.88 -12.86 0.65
CA ALA A 41 -2.21 -13.41 0.43
C ALA A 41 -2.24 -14.26 -0.84
N VAL A 42 -1.70 -13.71 -1.94
CA VAL A 42 -1.63 -14.40 -3.22
C VAL A 42 -0.87 -15.71 -3.11
N SER A 43 0.27 -15.72 -2.43
CA SER A 43 1.08 -16.95 -2.29
C SER A 43 0.36 -18.03 -1.47
N GLY A 44 -0.40 -17.64 -0.44
CA GLY A 44 -1.15 -18.58 0.38
C GLY A 44 -2.40 -19.11 -0.32
N PHE A 45 -3.29 -18.23 -0.79
CA PHE A 45 -4.55 -18.70 -1.39
C PHE A 45 -4.36 -19.43 -2.72
N GLN A 46 -3.26 -19.20 -3.46
CA GLN A 46 -2.92 -20.00 -4.64
C GLN A 46 -2.68 -21.48 -4.32
N SER A 47 -2.30 -21.79 -3.08
CA SER A 47 -2.01 -23.14 -2.60
C SER A 47 -3.19 -23.77 -1.83
N MET A 48 -4.29 -23.03 -1.63
CA MET A 48 -5.45 -23.51 -0.87
C MET A 48 -6.36 -24.42 -1.69
N VAL A 49 -6.84 -25.49 -1.07
CA VAL A 49 -7.74 -26.48 -1.70
C VAL A 49 -8.99 -25.84 -2.31
N GLY A 50 -9.57 -24.82 -1.66
CA GLY A 50 -10.75 -24.10 -2.19
C GLY A 50 -10.48 -23.34 -3.49
N PHE A 51 -9.27 -22.85 -3.71
CA PHE A 51 -8.85 -22.21 -4.96
C PHE A 51 -8.51 -23.26 -6.03
N LEU A 52 -7.76 -24.30 -5.65
CA LEU A 52 -7.38 -25.38 -6.56
C LEU A 52 -8.59 -26.20 -7.07
N LYS A 53 -9.68 -26.31 -6.31
CA LYS A 53 -10.92 -26.94 -6.80
C LYS A 53 -11.59 -26.20 -7.96
N ILE A 54 -11.36 -24.90 -8.09
CA ILE A 54 -12.00 -24.06 -9.11
C ILE A 54 -11.04 -23.82 -10.28
N PHE A 55 -9.76 -23.61 -9.99
CA PHE A 55 -8.74 -23.19 -10.96
C PHE A 55 -7.62 -24.22 -11.17
N GLY A 56 -7.66 -25.36 -10.49
CA GLY A 56 -6.70 -26.46 -10.63
C GLY A 56 -7.31 -27.70 -11.28
N TYR A 57 -6.54 -28.79 -11.27
CA TYR A 57 -6.96 -30.13 -11.67
C TYR A 57 -6.67 -31.12 -10.54
N GLU A 58 -7.42 -32.22 -10.51
CA GLU A 58 -7.18 -33.32 -9.56
C GLU A 58 -5.94 -34.11 -9.99
N ASP A 59 -4.95 -34.21 -9.10
CA ASP A 59 -3.75 -35.00 -9.30
C ASP A 59 -3.56 -35.96 -8.12
N PRO A 60 -3.75 -37.29 -8.32
CA PRO A 60 -3.63 -38.28 -7.26
C PRO A 60 -2.20 -38.46 -6.73
N THR A 61 -1.19 -37.89 -7.40
CA THR A 61 0.22 -38.04 -6.99
C THR A 61 0.68 -37.05 -5.91
N GLU A 62 -0.09 -35.99 -5.68
CA GLU A 62 0.23 -34.95 -4.72
C GLU A 62 -0.51 -35.15 -3.38
N LEU A 63 0.14 -34.80 -2.26
CA LEU A 63 -0.40 -34.94 -0.89
C LEU A 63 -1.74 -34.22 -0.67
N ILE A 64 -2.03 -33.22 -1.50
CA ILE A 64 -3.21 -32.35 -1.43
C ILE A 64 -4.31 -32.84 -2.40
N GLY A 65 -4.00 -33.76 -3.32
CA GLY A 65 -4.93 -34.31 -4.32
C GLY A 65 -5.31 -33.36 -5.46
N TYR A 66 -4.81 -32.12 -5.44
CA TYR A 66 -5.05 -31.11 -6.46
C TYR A 66 -3.74 -30.40 -6.79
N ASN A 67 -3.56 -30.05 -8.06
CA ASN A 67 -2.44 -29.23 -8.53
C ASN A 67 -2.92 -28.12 -9.47
N ILE A 68 -2.14 -27.06 -9.60
CA ILE A 68 -2.37 -25.99 -10.56
C ILE A 68 -1.34 -26.06 -11.67
N GLN A 69 -1.80 -25.88 -12.91
CA GLN A 69 -0.89 -25.83 -14.04
C GLN A 69 0.08 -24.64 -13.87
N THR A 70 1.36 -24.81 -14.22
CA THR A 70 2.40 -23.80 -14.02
C THR A 70 2.11 -22.48 -14.76
N THR A 71 1.42 -22.55 -15.91
CA THR A 71 1.05 -21.37 -16.72
C THR A 71 0.07 -20.42 -16.00
N PRO A 72 -1.12 -20.83 -15.55
CA PRO A 72 -2.02 -19.94 -14.81
C PRO A 72 -1.42 -19.43 -13.50
N HIS A 73 -0.66 -20.26 -12.79
CA HIS A 73 0.03 -19.85 -11.56
C HIS A 73 1.02 -18.69 -11.81
N THR A 74 1.86 -18.82 -12.83
CA THR A 74 2.84 -17.78 -13.19
C THR A 74 2.17 -16.53 -13.76
N LEU A 75 1.13 -16.68 -14.59
CA LEU A 75 0.38 -15.54 -15.14
C LEU A 75 -0.23 -14.66 -14.05
N ILE A 76 -0.79 -15.27 -12.99
CA ILE A 76 -1.38 -14.53 -11.87
C ILE A 76 -0.34 -13.61 -11.18
N GLN A 77 0.90 -14.09 -11.03
CA GLN A 77 2.01 -13.33 -10.43
C GLN A 77 2.56 -12.27 -11.40
N SER A 78 2.77 -12.63 -12.67
CA SER A 78 3.34 -11.74 -13.67
C SER A 78 2.41 -10.59 -14.03
N LEU A 79 1.09 -10.80 -14.08
CA LEU A 79 0.11 -9.76 -14.41
C LEU A 79 0.11 -8.60 -13.42
N MET A 80 0.37 -8.88 -12.14
CA MET A 80 0.54 -7.83 -11.13
C MET A 80 1.75 -6.94 -11.45
N GLN A 81 2.88 -7.55 -11.82
CA GLN A 81 4.10 -6.82 -12.20
C GLN A 81 3.89 -6.00 -13.49
N VAL A 82 3.16 -6.54 -14.46
CA VAL A 82 2.76 -5.81 -15.68
C VAL A 82 1.91 -4.59 -15.33
N GLY A 83 0.95 -4.71 -14.40
CA GLY A 83 0.17 -3.56 -13.91
C GLY A 83 1.05 -2.49 -13.24
N GLY A 84 2.04 -2.91 -12.46
CA GLY A 84 3.03 -2.01 -11.86
C GLY A 84 3.91 -1.30 -12.90
N LEU A 85 4.30 -2.00 -13.97
CA LEU A 85 5.05 -1.43 -15.09
C LEU A 85 4.23 -0.36 -15.82
N LEU A 86 2.96 -0.67 -16.15
CA LEU A 86 2.05 0.29 -16.80
C LEU A 86 1.90 1.57 -15.95
N THR A 87 1.79 1.39 -14.64
CA THR A 87 1.69 2.52 -13.71
C THR A 87 2.97 3.34 -13.66
N SER A 88 4.13 2.70 -13.66
CA SER A 88 5.41 3.40 -13.67
C SER A 88 5.59 4.24 -14.93
N ILE A 89 5.19 3.71 -16.09
CA ILE A 89 5.18 4.44 -17.37
C ILE A 89 4.21 5.63 -17.28
N PHE A 90 3.02 5.43 -16.72
CA PHE A 90 2.03 6.49 -16.57
C PHE A 90 2.51 7.61 -15.62
N ILE A 91 3.09 7.27 -14.48
CA ILE A 91 3.66 8.25 -13.55
C ILE A 91 4.81 9.01 -14.23
N PHE A 92 5.64 8.33 -15.01
CA PHE A 92 6.73 8.96 -15.76
C PHE A 92 6.20 9.97 -16.80
N THR A 93 5.16 9.63 -17.56
CA THR A 93 4.59 10.53 -18.58
C THR A 93 3.85 11.72 -17.97
N LEU A 94 3.21 11.55 -16.82
CA LEU A 94 2.51 12.64 -16.11
C LEU A 94 3.44 13.58 -15.32
N GLY A 95 4.68 13.15 -15.08
CA GLY A 95 5.71 13.98 -14.46
C GLY A 95 5.32 14.52 -13.07
N SER A 96 5.79 15.72 -12.74
CA SER A 96 5.55 16.38 -11.44
C SER A 96 4.15 16.98 -11.28
N GLY A 97 3.33 16.98 -12.34
CA GLY A 97 2.03 17.67 -12.40
C GLY A 97 0.91 17.02 -11.59
N ILE A 98 1.02 15.74 -11.23
CA ILE A 98 0.03 15.06 -10.40
C ILE A 98 0.25 15.33 -8.91
N SER A 99 -0.86 15.65 -8.24
CA SER A 99 -0.98 15.68 -6.78
C SER A 99 -0.73 14.28 -6.21
N ARG A 100 0.11 14.20 -5.18
CA ARG A 100 0.46 12.91 -4.54
C ARG A 100 -0.77 12.35 -3.83
N ARG A 101 -1.60 13.22 -3.27
CA ARG A 101 -2.89 12.87 -2.66
C ARG A 101 -3.87 12.30 -3.69
N LEU A 102 -4.00 12.92 -4.86
CA LEU A 102 -4.86 12.42 -5.95
C LEU A 102 -4.37 11.05 -6.43
N GLY A 103 -3.05 10.86 -6.53
CA GLY A 103 -2.44 9.57 -6.85
C GLY A 103 -2.86 8.45 -5.89
N LEU A 104 -2.85 8.71 -4.58
CA LEU A 104 -3.28 7.75 -3.55
C LEU A 104 -4.80 7.49 -3.58
N TRP A 105 -5.60 8.49 -3.94
CA TRP A 105 -7.05 8.32 -4.16
C TRP A 105 -7.35 7.42 -5.36
N ILE A 106 -6.67 7.68 -6.48
CA ILE A 106 -6.78 6.86 -7.70
C ILE A 106 -6.36 5.43 -7.38
N ALA A 107 -5.23 5.25 -6.67
CA ALA A 107 -4.78 3.94 -6.21
C ALA A 107 -5.85 3.21 -5.40
N SER A 108 -6.50 3.90 -4.46
CA SER A 108 -7.57 3.34 -3.63
C SER A 108 -8.78 2.92 -4.45
N ALA A 109 -9.22 3.75 -5.40
CA ALA A 109 -10.32 3.42 -6.30
C ALA A 109 -10.02 2.17 -7.14
N PHE A 110 -8.83 2.10 -7.75
CA PHE A 110 -8.40 0.91 -8.50
C PHE A 110 -8.32 -0.33 -7.63
N SER A 111 -7.88 -0.19 -6.37
CA SER A 111 -7.82 -1.30 -5.40
C SER A 111 -9.20 -1.89 -5.15
N LEU A 112 -10.18 -1.02 -4.86
CA LEU A 112 -11.57 -1.44 -4.58
C LEU A 112 -12.20 -2.14 -5.78
N ILE A 113 -11.98 -1.61 -7.00
CA ILE A 113 -12.49 -2.22 -8.23
C ILE A 113 -11.81 -3.58 -8.45
N ALA A 114 -10.49 -3.65 -8.32
CA ALA A 114 -9.72 -4.87 -8.51
C ALA A 114 -10.15 -6.00 -7.56
N VAL A 115 -10.33 -5.69 -6.28
CA VAL A 115 -10.79 -6.68 -5.28
C VAL A 115 -12.22 -7.13 -5.60
N SER A 116 -13.10 -6.20 -6.01
CA SER A 116 -14.49 -6.52 -6.39
C SER A 116 -14.57 -7.49 -7.57
N VAL A 117 -13.73 -7.27 -8.59
CA VAL A 117 -13.64 -8.16 -9.75
C VAL A 117 -13.13 -9.54 -9.33
N GLN A 118 -12.13 -9.62 -8.45
CA GLN A 118 -11.56 -10.90 -8.00
C GLN A 118 -12.52 -11.73 -7.14
N ILE A 119 -13.31 -11.08 -6.28
CA ILE A 119 -14.29 -11.78 -5.44
C ILE A 119 -15.50 -12.24 -6.25
N GLY A 120 -15.97 -11.40 -7.17
CA GLY A 120 -17.17 -11.65 -7.96
C GLY A 120 -16.99 -12.71 -9.04
N THR A 121 -15.78 -12.87 -9.58
CA THR A 121 -15.54 -13.77 -10.71
C THR A 121 -15.20 -15.20 -10.28
N THR A 122 -15.63 -16.17 -11.10
CA THR A 122 -15.18 -17.58 -11.09
C THR A 122 -14.30 -17.91 -12.30
N SER A 123 -14.07 -16.95 -13.21
CA SER A 123 -13.33 -17.17 -14.44
C SER A 123 -11.88 -16.71 -14.33
N PHE A 124 -10.96 -17.46 -14.94
CA PHE A 124 -9.54 -17.08 -15.04
C PHE A 124 -9.36 -15.69 -15.65
N THR A 125 -10.16 -15.33 -16.66
CA THR A 125 -10.09 -14.01 -17.30
C THR A 125 -10.41 -12.89 -16.32
N GLY A 126 -11.42 -13.07 -15.47
CA GLY A 126 -11.77 -12.08 -14.46
C GLY A 126 -10.68 -11.95 -13.40
N LEU A 127 -10.09 -13.08 -12.97
CA LEU A 127 -8.98 -13.07 -12.02
C LEU A 127 -7.76 -12.33 -12.60
N TYR A 128 -7.42 -12.59 -13.86
CA TYR A 128 -6.31 -11.92 -14.56
C TYR A 128 -6.51 -10.41 -14.69
N ILE A 129 -7.71 -9.97 -15.07
CA ILE A 129 -8.05 -8.54 -15.13
C ILE A 129 -7.97 -7.92 -13.74
N GLY A 130 -8.52 -8.60 -12.72
CA GLY A 130 -8.45 -8.16 -11.33
C GLY A 130 -7.00 -7.98 -10.86
N ARG A 131 -6.10 -8.91 -11.19
CA ARG A 131 -4.67 -8.80 -10.85
C ARG A 131 -3.95 -7.68 -11.58
N LEU A 132 -4.26 -7.45 -12.84
CA LEU A 132 -3.69 -6.33 -13.58
C LEU A 132 -4.11 -5.01 -12.95
N LEU A 133 -5.40 -4.84 -12.63
CA LEU A 133 -5.92 -3.64 -11.96
C LEU A 133 -5.34 -3.46 -10.56
N LEU A 134 -5.17 -4.55 -9.80
CA LEU A 134 -4.55 -4.51 -8.48
C LEU A 134 -3.07 -4.12 -8.59
N GLY A 135 -2.35 -4.63 -9.60
CA GLY A 135 -0.99 -4.23 -9.92
C GLY A 135 -0.89 -2.74 -10.23
N VAL A 136 -1.88 -2.19 -10.95
CA VAL A 136 -1.94 -0.74 -11.21
C VAL A 136 -2.13 0.05 -9.92
N SER A 137 -3.06 -0.37 -9.07
CA SER A 137 -3.30 0.22 -7.75
C SER A 137 -2.03 0.20 -6.87
N ASN A 138 -1.40 -0.97 -6.73
CA ASN A 138 -0.21 -1.15 -5.93
C ASN A 138 0.97 -0.34 -6.47
N GLY A 139 1.13 -0.21 -7.80
CA GLY A 139 2.13 0.66 -8.41
C GLY A 139 1.99 2.11 -7.95
N PHE A 140 0.76 2.64 -7.94
CA PHE A 140 0.51 4.00 -7.46
C PHE A 140 0.75 4.15 -5.97
N TYR A 141 0.37 3.16 -5.16
CA TYR A 141 0.65 3.15 -3.72
C TYR A 141 2.15 3.19 -3.43
N LEU A 142 2.92 2.32 -4.09
CA LEU A 142 4.36 2.19 -3.90
C LEU A 142 5.08 3.50 -4.19
N THR A 143 4.77 4.13 -5.33
CA THR A 143 5.43 5.38 -5.73
C THR A 143 4.95 6.57 -4.89
N TYR A 144 3.64 6.83 -4.83
CA TYR A 144 3.15 8.05 -4.20
C TYR A 144 3.26 8.04 -2.67
N SER A 145 3.20 6.88 -2.01
CA SER A 145 3.41 6.79 -0.55
C SER A 145 4.83 7.21 -0.18
N VAL A 146 5.85 6.64 -0.83
CA VAL A 146 7.26 6.95 -0.56
C VAL A 146 7.59 8.40 -0.94
N THR A 147 7.09 8.87 -2.08
CA THR A 147 7.28 10.27 -2.48
C THR A 147 6.62 11.22 -1.48
N TYR A 148 5.38 10.96 -1.05
CA TYR A 148 4.71 11.80 -0.06
C TYR A 148 5.52 11.86 1.24
N MET A 149 5.87 10.70 1.80
CA MET A 149 6.67 10.62 3.03
C MET A 149 8.03 11.31 2.87
N GLY A 150 8.69 11.16 1.73
CA GLY A 150 9.98 11.80 1.44
C GLY A 150 9.90 13.33 1.31
N GLU A 151 8.76 13.87 0.88
CA GLU A 151 8.53 15.32 0.74
C GLU A 151 8.13 15.98 2.07
N ILE A 152 7.48 15.25 2.98
CA ILE A 152 7.13 15.75 4.32
C ILE A 152 8.22 15.51 5.38
N ALA A 153 9.16 14.59 5.12
CA ALA A 153 10.17 14.16 6.07
C ALA A 153 11.20 15.28 6.41
N PRO A 154 11.35 15.65 7.69
CA PRO A 154 12.53 16.38 8.16
C PRO A 154 13.80 15.53 8.00
N ALA A 155 14.93 16.18 7.73
CA ALA A 155 16.21 15.51 7.53
C ALA A 155 16.62 14.59 8.70
N SER A 156 16.20 14.91 9.93
CA SER A 156 16.52 14.17 11.16
C SER A 156 15.78 12.85 11.32
N ILE A 157 14.57 12.68 10.74
CA ILE A 157 13.74 11.48 10.91
C ILE A 157 13.49 10.72 9.61
N ARG A 158 14.01 11.22 8.48
CA ARG A 158 13.80 10.61 7.15
C ARG A 158 14.22 9.13 7.10
N GLY A 159 15.31 8.76 7.77
CA GLY A 159 15.73 7.36 7.88
C GLY A 159 14.72 6.48 8.65
N ALA A 160 14.15 7.00 9.73
CA ALA A 160 13.12 6.29 10.50
C ALA A 160 11.82 6.11 9.69
N LEU A 161 11.45 7.09 8.88
CA LEU A 161 10.28 7.01 8.00
C LEU A 161 10.45 5.98 6.88
N ILE A 162 11.64 5.86 6.30
CA ILE A 162 11.94 4.81 5.32
C ILE A 162 11.90 3.43 6.01
N GLY A 163 12.48 3.31 7.20
CA GLY A 163 12.38 2.08 8.00
C GLY A 163 10.93 1.69 8.32
N LEU A 164 10.06 2.69 8.55
CA LEU A 164 8.64 2.50 8.78
C LEU A 164 7.92 1.93 7.55
N VAL A 165 8.28 2.36 6.33
CA VAL A 165 7.76 1.76 5.08
C VAL A 165 8.06 0.27 5.04
N THR A 166 9.33 -0.10 5.22
CA THR A 166 9.75 -1.51 5.18
C THR A 166 9.10 -2.32 6.31
N PHE A 167 9.02 -1.75 7.51
CA PHE A 167 8.31 -2.37 8.63
C PHE A 167 6.85 -2.65 8.28
N GLN A 168 6.15 -1.67 7.67
CA GLN A 168 4.75 -1.83 7.34
C GLN A 168 4.52 -2.83 6.21
N THR A 169 5.41 -2.91 5.21
CA THR A 169 5.38 -3.96 4.19
C THR A 169 5.55 -5.35 4.80
N SER A 170 6.55 -5.54 5.66
CA SER A 170 6.78 -6.82 6.34
C SER A 170 5.63 -7.19 7.28
N PHE A 171 5.06 -6.20 7.97
CA PHE A 171 3.91 -6.39 8.85
C PHE A 171 2.65 -6.76 8.04
N GLY A 172 2.43 -6.12 6.88
CA GLY A 172 1.37 -6.49 5.95
C GLY A 172 1.51 -7.92 5.44
N ALA A 173 2.73 -8.32 5.09
CA ALA A 173 3.03 -9.70 4.69
C ALA A 173 2.72 -10.71 5.80
N LEU A 174 3.15 -10.42 7.04
CA LEU A 174 2.83 -11.26 8.19
C LEU A 174 1.32 -11.44 8.40
N VAL A 175 0.55 -10.33 8.33
CA VAL A 175 -0.91 -10.41 8.47
C VAL A 175 -1.53 -11.22 7.32
N GLY A 176 -1.03 -11.07 6.09
CA GLY A 176 -1.47 -11.88 4.95
C GLY A 176 -1.30 -13.38 5.21
N ILE A 177 -0.11 -13.80 5.65
CA ILE A 177 0.18 -15.21 5.99
C ILE A 177 -0.72 -15.72 7.12
N LEU A 178 -0.98 -14.91 8.15
CA LEU A 178 -1.85 -15.30 9.26
C LEU A 178 -3.31 -15.47 8.82
N VAL A 179 -3.81 -14.55 7.99
CA VAL A 179 -5.16 -14.64 7.43
C VAL A 179 -5.26 -15.87 6.53
N ASP A 180 -4.24 -16.14 5.71
CA ASP A 180 -4.22 -17.33 4.87
C ASP A 180 -4.20 -18.62 5.69
N ASN A 181 -3.35 -18.71 6.72
CA ASN A 181 -3.29 -19.90 7.56
C ASN A 181 -4.61 -20.17 8.30
N TYR A 182 -5.30 -19.12 8.77
CA TYR A 182 -6.62 -19.28 9.35
C TYR A 182 -7.63 -19.77 8.30
N THR A 183 -7.49 -19.29 7.06
CA THR A 183 -8.45 -19.52 6.00
C THR A 183 -8.20 -20.83 5.23
N GLU A 184 -7.02 -21.44 5.37
CA GLU A 184 -6.67 -22.75 4.81
C GLU A 184 -7.64 -23.85 5.25
N THR A 185 -8.17 -23.74 6.47
CA THR A 185 -9.10 -24.73 7.05
C THR A 185 -10.46 -24.78 6.33
N TYR A 186 -10.81 -23.75 5.57
CA TYR A 186 -12.03 -23.78 4.76
C TYR A 186 -11.78 -24.60 3.48
N SER A 187 -12.71 -25.48 3.14
CA SER A 187 -12.70 -26.28 1.92
C SER A 187 -13.62 -25.73 0.81
N ASN A 188 -14.27 -24.60 1.09
CA ASN A 188 -15.29 -23.94 0.26
C ASN A 188 -14.72 -22.69 -0.44
N ARG A 189 -15.50 -22.06 -1.32
CA ARG A 189 -15.13 -20.83 -2.03
C ARG A 189 -14.69 -19.67 -1.13
N LEU A 190 -15.08 -19.70 0.14
CA LEU A 190 -14.66 -18.74 1.17
C LEU A 190 -13.15 -18.72 1.40
N SER A 191 -12.42 -19.78 1.04
CA SER A 191 -10.99 -19.89 1.34
C SER A 191 -10.15 -18.79 0.69
N TYR A 192 -10.50 -18.37 -0.52
CA TYR A 192 -9.79 -17.26 -1.18
C TYR A 192 -10.57 -15.95 -1.15
N GLN A 193 -11.89 -15.97 -0.85
CA GLN A 193 -12.69 -14.76 -0.76
C GLN A 193 -12.45 -13.98 0.55
N VAL A 194 -12.16 -14.68 1.67
CA VAL A 194 -11.90 -14.02 2.95
C VAL A 194 -10.61 -13.19 2.94
N PRO A 195 -9.45 -13.68 2.46
CA PRO A 195 -8.24 -12.87 2.34
C PRO A 195 -8.46 -11.66 1.43
N LEU A 196 -9.15 -11.85 0.31
CA LEU A 196 -9.53 -10.76 -0.59
C LEU A 196 -10.50 -9.75 0.06
N ALA A 197 -11.44 -10.21 0.90
CA ALA A 197 -12.37 -9.31 1.58
C ALA A 197 -11.67 -8.44 2.62
N VAL A 198 -10.67 -8.98 3.33
CA VAL A 198 -9.84 -8.20 4.28
C VAL A 198 -9.08 -7.08 3.57
N MET A 199 -8.72 -7.27 2.30
CA MET A 199 -8.08 -6.23 1.48
C MET A 199 -8.94 -5.00 1.23
N TYR A 200 -10.26 -5.02 1.48
CA TYR A 200 -11.09 -3.81 1.39
C TYR A 200 -10.87 -2.84 2.54
N ALA A 201 -10.50 -3.33 3.72
CA ALA A 201 -10.41 -2.50 4.92
C ALA A 201 -9.33 -1.42 4.76
N ILE A 202 -8.24 -1.74 4.06
CA ILE A 202 -7.07 -0.87 3.89
C ILE A 202 -7.32 0.30 2.94
N PRO A 203 -7.77 0.10 1.67
CA PRO A 203 -8.10 1.21 0.79
C PRO A 203 -9.24 2.07 1.36
N ALA A 204 -10.19 1.48 2.11
CA ALA A 204 -11.22 2.26 2.80
C ALA A 204 -10.64 3.15 3.90
N MET A 205 -9.80 2.58 4.77
CA MET A 205 -9.10 3.33 5.82
C MET A 205 -8.19 4.42 5.25
N LEU A 206 -7.44 4.11 4.18
CA LEU A 206 -6.54 5.05 3.52
C LEU A 206 -7.32 6.18 2.85
N SER A 207 -8.43 5.87 2.17
CA SER A 207 -9.32 6.87 1.57
C SER A 207 -9.86 7.82 2.65
N ALA A 208 -10.30 7.29 3.79
CA ALA A 208 -10.75 8.10 4.93
C ALA A 208 -9.62 9.00 5.48
N ALA A 209 -8.41 8.45 5.64
CA ALA A 209 -7.24 9.22 6.09
C ALA A 209 -6.87 10.35 5.10
N LEU A 210 -6.99 10.10 3.80
CA LEU A 210 -6.70 11.07 2.74
C LEU A 210 -7.71 12.21 2.67
N ILE A 211 -8.92 12.10 3.25
CA ILE A 211 -9.88 13.21 3.31
C ILE A 211 -9.33 14.34 4.20
N PHE A 212 -8.72 13.98 5.33
CA PHE A 212 -8.21 14.94 6.31
C PHE A 212 -6.82 15.50 5.96
N LEU A 213 -6.13 14.85 5.02
CA LEU A 213 -4.76 15.18 4.67
C LEU A 213 -4.67 16.12 3.47
N ARG A 214 -3.88 17.20 3.58
CA ARG A 214 -3.54 18.08 2.45
C ARG A 214 -2.42 17.48 1.59
N ASP A 215 -2.28 17.99 0.37
CA ASP A 215 -1.17 17.64 -0.50
C ASP A 215 0.17 18.13 0.05
N THR A 216 1.24 17.56 -0.50
CA THR A 216 2.59 17.94 -0.11
C THR A 216 2.90 19.40 -0.47
N PRO A 217 3.66 20.10 0.38
CA PRO A 217 3.99 21.51 0.13
C PRO A 217 4.84 21.69 -1.14
N ARG A 218 5.68 20.70 -1.48
CA ARG A 218 6.42 20.67 -2.74
C ARG A 218 5.51 20.64 -3.97
N TYR A 219 4.40 19.90 -3.91
CA TYR A 219 3.42 19.91 -4.98
C TYR A 219 2.81 21.30 -5.14
N TYR A 220 2.38 21.94 -4.05
CA TYR A 220 1.79 23.28 -4.11
C TYR A 220 2.76 24.35 -4.66
N ILE A 221 4.05 24.25 -4.34
CA ILE A 221 5.08 25.12 -4.94
C ILE A 221 5.22 24.87 -6.44
N SER A 222 5.20 23.61 -6.88
CA SER A 222 5.34 23.27 -8.30
C SER A 222 4.21 23.78 -9.18
N ILE A 223 3.03 24.04 -8.60
CA ILE A 223 1.87 24.63 -9.30
C ILE A 223 1.70 26.13 -9.02
N GLY A 224 2.69 26.79 -8.41
CA GLY A 224 2.69 28.23 -8.15
C GLY A 224 1.71 28.71 -7.08
N ARG A 225 1.22 27.82 -6.20
CA ARG A 225 0.28 28.16 -5.12
C ARG A 225 0.97 28.21 -3.76
N GLU A 226 1.71 29.28 -3.52
CA GLU A 226 2.50 29.47 -2.30
C GLU A 226 1.63 29.55 -1.02
N ASP A 227 0.44 30.14 -1.09
CA ASP A 227 -0.49 30.21 0.05
C ASP A 227 -0.88 28.82 0.57
N LEU A 228 -1.14 27.89 -0.36
CA LEU A 228 -1.50 26.50 -0.03
C LEU A 228 -0.28 25.71 0.43
N ALA A 229 0.92 26.02 -0.08
CA ALA A 229 2.16 25.43 0.38
C ALA A 229 2.43 25.79 1.85
N SER A 230 2.31 27.08 2.20
CA SER A 230 2.44 27.58 3.57
C SER A 230 1.42 26.94 4.50
N ALA A 231 0.16 26.86 4.06
CA ALA A 231 -0.89 26.26 4.86
C ALA A 231 -0.76 24.72 5.01
N SER A 232 -0.14 24.04 4.05
CA SER A 232 0.22 22.61 4.16
C SER A 232 1.38 22.39 5.14
N ILE A 233 2.43 23.21 5.07
CA ILE A 233 3.54 23.17 6.05
C ILE A 233 3.04 23.41 7.47
N ARG A 234 2.15 24.40 7.66
CA ARG A 234 1.52 24.69 8.95
C ARG A 234 0.77 23.49 9.51
N GLN A 235 -0.03 22.81 8.68
CA GLN A 235 -0.76 21.61 9.09
C GLN A 235 0.19 20.45 9.44
N ILE A 236 1.20 20.21 8.61
CA ILE A 236 2.14 19.08 8.76
C ILE A 236 3.04 19.25 9.99
N ARG A 237 3.60 20.45 10.19
CA ARG A 237 4.48 20.76 11.33
C ARG A 237 3.74 21.16 12.60
N GLY A 238 2.45 21.49 12.49
CA GLY A 238 1.66 21.97 13.62
C GLY A 238 2.13 23.33 14.15
N ILE A 239 2.68 24.17 13.27
CA ILE A 239 3.09 25.54 13.61
C ILE A 239 1.83 26.41 13.55
N GLU A 240 1.33 26.81 14.71
CA GLU A 240 0.43 27.95 14.86
C GLU A 240 1.33 29.19 14.95
N ASP A 241 1.38 30.02 13.90
CA ASP A 241 2.12 31.27 13.99
C ASP A 241 1.38 32.21 14.94
N GLU A 242 2.07 32.60 16.02
CA GLU A 242 1.96 33.94 16.58
C GLU A 242 2.08 34.93 15.42
N ILE A 243 1.04 35.74 15.26
CA ILE A 243 0.96 36.82 14.29
C ILE A 243 2.26 37.64 14.40
N PRO A 244 3.02 37.88 13.32
CA PRO A 244 4.10 38.86 13.40
C PRO A 244 3.42 40.19 13.72
N THR A 245 3.55 40.65 14.95
CA THR A 245 3.20 42.02 15.31
C THR A 245 4.03 42.91 14.42
N SER A 246 3.36 43.59 13.49
CA SER A 246 3.90 44.70 12.75
C SER A 246 4.31 45.79 13.75
N GLU A 247 5.61 45.89 14.03
CA GLU A 247 6.25 47.11 14.52
C GLU A 247 7.21 47.63 13.45
#